data_AF-A0A830HD99-F1
#
_entry.id   AF-A0A830HD99-F1
#
_cell.length_a   1.000
_cell.length_b   1.000
_cell.length_c   1.000
_cell.angle_alpha   90.00
_cell.angle_beta   90.00
_cell.angle_gamma   90.00
#
_symmetry.space_group_name_H-M   'P 1'
#
loop_
_entity.id
_entity.type
_entity.pdbx_description
1 polymer ?
#
loop_
_entity_poly.entity_id
_entity_poly.type
_entity_poly.pdbx_seq_one_letter_code
_entity_poly.pdbx_strand_id
1 'polypeptide(L)'
;MDKAMHTVQSIKAQYADARHNCFAVVTRSGGHRMSDDGEPSGTAGKPILNAILGSGMVNCVVVVTRYYGGIKLGTGGLARAYGGAAVEALAQTERKEVIAMTTAKVMCAYDDVGVVYRVAGTFEGVVEMTTDEEIASKGEASLSVQVSASRAGDFAQALCDSTSGRAHVELN
;
A
#
# COMPACT_ATOMS: atom_id res chain seq x y z
N MET A 1 -4.13 -4.22 -9.80
CA MET A 1 -5.54 -4.38 -10.22
C MET A 1 -5.80 -5.81 -10.65
N ASP A 2 -4.94 -6.39 -11.50
CA ASP A 2 -5.15 -7.72 -12.09
C ASP A 2 -5.31 -8.84 -11.05
N LYS A 3 -4.45 -8.88 -10.02
CA LYS A 3 -4.60 -9.84 -8.91
C LYS A 3 -5.96 -9.74 -8.22
N ALA A 4 -6.46 -8.53 -7.98
CA ALA A 4 -7.78 -8.33 -7.39
C ALA A 4 -8.90 -8.82 -8.32
N MET A 5 -8.80 -8.56 -9.61
CA MET A 5 -9.78 -9.07 -10.59
C MET A 5 -9.74 -10.59 -10.69
N HIS A 6 -8.57 -11.20 -10.59
CA HIS A 6 -8.45 -12.66 -10.53
C HIS A 6 -9.13 -13.23 -9.28
N THR A 7 -8.95 -12.61 -8.10
CA THR A 7 -9.70 -12.97 -6.89
C THR A 7 -11.21 -12.84 -7.10
N VAL A 8 -11.69 -11.76 -7.70
CA VAL A 8 -13.13 -11.59 -8.02
C VAL A 8 -13.65 -12.74 -8.89
N GLN A 9 -12.91 -13.11 -9.94
CA GLN A 9 -13.31 -14.23 -10.81
C GLN A 9 -13.31 -15.57 -10.05
N SER A 10 -12.32 -15.80 -9.18
CA SER A 10 -12.27 -17.01 -8.34
C SER A 10 -13.48 -17.10 -7.40
N ILE A 11 -13.88 -16.00 -6.76
CA ILE A 11 -15.08 -15.97 -5.89
C ILE A 11 -16.35 -16.18 -6.71
N LYS A 12 -16.46 -15.55 -7.89
CA LYS A 12 -17.58 -15.78 -8.80
C LYS A 12 -17.71 -17.24 -9.24
N ALA A 13 -16.59 -17.91 -9.50
CA ALA A 13 -16.57 -19.33 -9.84
C ALA A 13 -16.94 -20.22 -8.64
N GLN A 14 -16.45 -19.87 -7.44
CA GLN A 14 -16.76 -20.60 -6.21
C GLN A 14 -18.25 -20.52 -5.83
N TYR A 15 -18.87 -19.35 -6.01
CA TYR A 15 -20.29 -19.09 -5.71
C TYR A 15 -21.08 -18.78 -6.98
N ALA A 16 -20.96 -19.68 -7.96
CA ALA A 16 -21.61 -19.53 -9.27
C ALA A 16 -23.14 -19.63 -9.22
N ASP A 17 -23.69 -20.18 -8.13
CA ASP A 17 -25.13 -20.31 -7.88
C ASP A 17 -25.73 -19.05 -7.21
N ALA A 18 -24.90 -18.12 -6.74
CA ALA A 18 -25.35 -16.82 -6.24
C ALA A 18 -25.86 -15.94 -7.38
N ARG A 19 -26.85 -15.08 -7.09
CA ARG A 19 -27.39 -14.17 -8.11
C ARG A 19 -26.45 -13.00 -8.41
N HIS A 20 -25.76 -12.52 -7.38
CA HIS A 20 -24.90 -11.35 -7.47
C HIS A 20 -23.63 -11.56 -6.65
N ASN A 21 -22.49 -11.22 -7.24
CA ASN A 21 -21.17 -11.15 -6.64
C ASN A 21 -20.64 -9.72 -6.85
N CYS A 22 -21.25 -8.78 -6.14
CA CYS A 22 -20.91 -7.36 -6.20
C CYS A 22 -19.54 -7.13 -5.54
N PHE A 23 -18.77 -6.17 -6.03
CA PHE A 23 -17.43 -5.95 -5.49
C PHE A 23 -16.99 -4.49 -5.55
N ALA A 24 -15.97 -4.18 -4.75
CA ALA A 24 -15.12 -3.01 -4.93
C ALA A 24 -13.65 -3.34 -4.65
N VAL A 25 -12.75 -2.58 -5.27
CA VAL A 25 -11.30 -2.68 -5.10
C VAL A 25 -10.70 -1.28 -5.02
N VAL A 26 -9.70 -1.13 -4.14
CA VAL A 26 -8.85 0.06 -4.02
C VAL A 26 -7.39 -0.38 -4.11
N THR A 27 -6.62 0.18 -5.04
CA THR A 27 -5.19 -0.09 -5.19
C THR A 27 -4.37 0.82 -4.27
N ARG A 28 -3.11 0.43 -4.01
CA ARG A 28 -2.17 1.26 -3.26
C ARG A 28 -1.94 2.65 -3.86
N SER A 29 -2.08 2.78 -5.18
CA SER A 29 -1.96 4.05 -5.91
C SER A 29 -3.23 4.91 -5.93
N GLY A 30 -4.29 4.51 -5.21
CA GLY A 30 -5.57 5.24 -5.17
C GLY A 30 -6.54 4.93 -6.31
N GLY A 31 -6.15 4.08 -7.27
CA GLY A 31 -7.05 3.59 -8.31
C GLY A 31 -8.13 2.69 -7.71
N HIS A 32 -9.35 2.77 -8.23
CA HIS A 32 -10.47 1.96 -7.73
C HIS A 32 -11.37 1.44 -8.85
N ARG A 33 -12.09 0.36 -8.58
CA ARG A 33 -13.12 -0.22 -9.45
C ARG A 33 -14.22 -0.82 -8.59
N MET A 34 -15.46 -0.80 -9.07
CA MET A 34 -16.60 -1.41 -8.41
C MET A 34 -17.57 -2.00 -9.42
N SER A 35 -18.44 -2.91 -8.96
CA SER A 35 -19.52 -3.47 -9.76
C SER A 35 -20.71 -3.82 -8.88
N ASP A 36 -21.90 -3.47 -9.37
CA ASP A 36 -23.18 -3.89 -8.79
C ASP A 36 -23.60 -5.31 -9.24
N ASP A 37 -22.89 -5.93 -10.18
CA ASP A 37 -23.15 -7.31 -10.66
C ASP A 37 -24.63 -7.66 -10.94
N GLY A 38 -25.37 -6.72 -11.53
CA GLY A 38 -26.79 -6.90 -11.87
C GLY A 38 -27.78 -6.42 -10.79
N GLU A 39 -27.30 -5.97 -9.63
CA GLU A 39 -28.12 -5.17 -8.70
C GLU A 39 -28.48 -3.80 -9.32
N PRO A 40 -29.51 -3.11 -8.79
CA PRO A 40 -29.78 -1.74 -9.18
C PRO A 40 -28.55 -0.85 -9.02
N SER A 41 -28.31 0.00 -10.02
CA SER A 41 -27.11 0.85 -10.10
C SER A 41 -26.86 1.63 -8.82
N GLY A 42 -25.63 1.53 -8.30
CA GLY A 42 -25.16 2.24 -7.11
C GLY A 42 -25.65 1.68 -5.78
N THR A 43 -26.38 0.55 -5.77
CA THR A 43 -26.90 -0.04 -4.53
C THR A 43 -25.99 -1.07 -3.88
N ALA A 44 -24.91 -1.52 -4.55
CA ALA A 44 -24.00 -2.52 -4.02
C ALA A 44 -22.53 -2.10 -4.11
N GLY A 45 -21.99 -1.93 -5.32
CA GLY A 45 -20.59 -1.63 -5.56
C GLY A 45 -20.12 -0.33 -4.89
N LYS A 46 -20.95 0.74 -4.96
CA LYS A 46 -20.63 2.03 -4.33
C LYS A 46 -20.63 1.97 -2.80
N PRO A 47 -21.62 1.38 -2.12
CA PRO A 47 -21.55 1.10 -0.69
C PRO A 47 -20.32 0.29 -0.25
N ILE A 48 -19.94 -0.76 -1.00
CA ILE A 48 -18.74 -1.55 -0.70
C ILE A 48 -17.48 -0.69 -0.84
N LEU A 49 -17.36 0.11 -1.90
CA LEU A 49 -16.23 1.02 -2.10
C LEU A 49 -16.12 2.03 -0.97
N ASN A 50 -17.24 2.63 -0.56
CA ASN A 50 -17.27 3.57 0.56
C ASN A 50 -16.83 2.93 1.87
N ALA A 51 -17.17 1.65 2.11
CA ALA A 51 -16.69 0.91 3.27
C ALA A 51 -15.16 0.75 3.25
N ILE A 52 -14.57 0.39 2.10
CA ILE A 52 -13.11 0.29 1.96
C ILE A 52 -12.46 1.66 2.23
N LEU A 53 -12.94 2.72 1.58
CA LEU A 53 -12.37 4.07 1.74
C LEU A 53 -12.51 4.59 3.17
N GLY A 54 -13.68 4.41 3.80
CA GLY A 54 -13.92 4.82 5.19
C GLY A 54 -13.08 4.03 6.20
N SER A 55 -12.65 2.82 5.86
CA SER A 55 -11.78 2.01 6.72
C SER A 55 -10.31 2.46 6.73
N GLY A 56 -9.90 3.29 5.75
CA GLY A 56 -8.50 3.67 5.50
C GLY A 56 -7.65 2.57 4.86
N MET A 57 -8.21 1.39 4.55
CA MET A 57 -7.45 0.31 3.92
C MET A 57 -7.17 0.62 2.44
N VAL A 58 -5.94 0.33 2.03
CA VAL A 58 -5.50 0.37 0.64
C VAL A 58 -5.05 -1.01 0.17
N ASN A 59 -4.95 -1.20 -1.13
CA ASN A 59 -4.58 -2.49 -1.72
C ASN A 59 -5.53 -3.63 -1.30
N CYS A 60 -6.83 -3.33 -1.31
CA CYS A 60 -7.90 -4.16 -0.77
C CYS A 60 -8.94 -4.46 -1.86
N VAL A 61 -9.51 -5.67 -1.83
CA VAL A 61 -10.67 -6.06 -2.63
C VAL A 61 -11.71 -6.69 -1.71
N VAL A 62 -12.96 -6.28 -1.85
CA VAL A 62 -14.10 -6.84 -1.13
C VAL A 62 -15.12 -7.33 -2.15
N VAL A 63 -15.55 -8.58 -1.98
CA VAL A 63 -16.63 -9.19 -2.76
C VAL A 63 -17.75 -9.57 -1.80
N VAL A 64 -18.97 -9.16 -2.11
CA VAL A 64 -20.17 -9.54 -1.36
C VAL A 64 -21.03 -10.41 -2.26
N THR A 65 -21.09 -11.69 -1.92
CA THR A 65 -21.91 -12.70 -2.59
C THR A 65 -23.31 -12.69 -1.99
N ARG A 66 -24.34 -12.52 -2.82
CA ARG A 66 -25.73 -12.43 -2.39
C ARG A 66 -26.60 -13.52 -3.01
N TYR A 67 -27.31 -14.21 -2.13
CA TYR A 67 -28.41 -15.12 -2.47
C TYR A 67 -29.75 -14.41 -2.25
N TYR A 68 -30.70 -14.58 -3.17
CA TYR A 68 -32.03 -13.96 -3.02
C TYR A 68 -32.87 -14.69 -1.97
N GLY A 69 -33.14 -14.01 -0.85
CA GLY A 69 -33.89 -14.56 0.29
C GLY A 69 -35.42 -14.45 0.21
N GLY A 70 -36.00 -14.26 -0.98
CA GLY A 70 -37.47 -14.22 -1.14
C GLY A 70 -38.12 -12.84 -0.99
N ILE A 71 -37.46 -11.87 -0.33
CA ILE A 71 -38.00 -10.52 -0.07
C ILE A 71 -37.10 -9.44 -0.69
N LYS A 72 -37.73 -8.43 -1.31
CA LYS A 72 -37.04 -7.26 -1.86
C LYS A 72 -36.71 -6.26 -0.75
N LEU A 73 -35.46 -5.84 -0.66
CA LEU A 73 -34.98 -4.89 0.36
C LEU A 73 -35.18 -3.41 -0.01
N GLY A 74 -35.51 -3.11 -1.27
CA GLY A 74 -35.46 -1.75 -1.81
C GLY A 74 -34.04 -1.20 -1.90
N THR A 75 -33.87 -0.04 -2.53
CA THR A 75 -32.54 0.56 -2.81
C THR A 75 -31.76 0.88 -1.52
N GLY A 76 -32.42 1.50 -0.54
CA GLY A 76 -31.80 1.82 0.75
C GLY A 76 -31.50 0.59 1.61
N GLY A 77 -32.28 -0.48 1.48
CA GLY A 77 -31.99 -1.74 2.16
C GLY A 77 -30.79 -2.47 1.56
N LEU A 78 -30.69 -2.51 0.22
CA LEU A 78 -29.53 -3.07 -0.48
C LEU A 78 -28.24 -2.31 -0.11
N ALA A 79 -28.27 -0.98 -0.17
CA ALA A 79 -27.10 -0.17 0.16
C ALA A 79 -26.58 -0.43 1.57
N ARG A 80 -27.48 -0.55 2.56
CA ARG A 80 -27.12 -0.89 3.93
C ARG A 80 -26.59 -2.32 4.06
N ALA A 81 -27.19 -3.29 3.37
CA ALA A 81 -26.75 -4.68 3.42
C ALA A 81 -25.33 -4.85 2.85
N TYR A 82 -25.08 -4.32 1.64
CA TYR A 82 -23.78 -4.42 0.98
C TYR A 82 -22.68 -3.64 1.70
N GLY A 83 -22.98 -2.39 2.09
CA GLY A 83 -22.03 -1.57 2.85
C GLY A 83 -21.75 -2.15 4.24
N GLY A 84 -22.79 -2.59 4.95
CA GLY A 84 -22.66 -3.19 6.29
C GLY A 84 -21.83 -4.47 6.28
N ALA A 85 -22.10 -5.39 5.36
CA ALA A 85 -21.32 -6.62 5.21
C ALA A 85 -19.84 -6.32 4.93
N ALA A 86 -19.56 -5.34 4.07
CA ALA A 86 -18.18 -4.91 3.79
C ALA A 86 -17.49 -4.33 5.04
N VAL A 87 -18.19 -3.48 5.81
CA VAL A 87 -17.65 -2.91 7.06
C VAL A 87 -17.34 -4.00 8.08
N GLU A 88 -18.25 -4.95 8.29
CA GLU A 88 -18.06 -6.05 9.24
C GLU A 88 -16.88 -6.95 8.86
N ALA A 89 -16.70 -7.24 7.56
CA ALA A 89 -15.57 -8.00 7.06
C ALA A 89 -14.24 -7.25 7.25
N LEU A 90 -14.21 -5.96 6.92
CA LEU A 90 -13.02 -5.11 7.06
C LEU A 90 -12.63 -4.89 8.55
N ALA A 91 -13.59 -4.94 9.47
CA ALA A 91 -13.33 -4.84 10.90
C ALA A 91 -12.64 -6.09 11.47
N GLN A 92 -12.88 -7.26 10.88
CA GLN A 92 -12.31 -8.54 11.31
C GLN A 92 -11.00 -8.89 10.58
N THR A 93 -10.62 -8.10 9.58
CA THR A 93 -9.41 -8.34 8.79
C THR A 93 -8.17 -7.82 9.52
N GLU A 94 -7.15 -8.68 9.68
CA GLU A 94 -5.85 -8.25 10.20
C GLU A 94 -5.25 -7.16 9.30
N ARG A 95 -4.82 -6.06 9.93
CA ARG A 95 -4.24 -4.92 9.21
C ARG A 95 -2.73 -4.92 9.37
N LYS A 96 -2.05 -4.62 8.28
CA LYS A 96 -0.61 -4.34 8.27
C LYS A 96 -0.40 -2.93 7.79
N GLU A 97 0.50 -2.23 8.45
CA GLU A 97 0.89 -0.90 8.02
C GLU A 97 1.64 -0.98 6.69
N VAL A 98 1.32 -0.05 5.79
CA VAL A 98 2.01 0.09 4.51
C VAL A 98 2.86 1.34 4.60
N ILE A 99 4.14 1.15 4.86
CA ILE A 99 5.11 2.24 4.96
C ILE A 99 5.60 2.57 3.55
N ALA A 100 5.43 3.83 3.16
CA ALA A 100 6.04 4.32 1.92
C ALA A 100 7.56 4.39 2.12
N MET A 101 8.31 3.69 1.29
CA MET A 101 9.78 3.71 1.29
C MET A 101 10.29 4.62 0.19
N THR A 102 11.42 5.29 0.42
CA THR A 102 12.20 5.98 -0.61
C THR A 102 13.66 5.55 -0.54
N THR A 103 14.37 5.78 -1.65
CA THR A 103 15.80 5.54 -1.78
C THR A 103 16.54 6.85 -1.57
N ALA A 104 17.38 6.91 -0.54
CA ALA A 104 18.38 7.95 -0.38
C ALA A 104 19.71 7.47 -0.97
N LYS A 105 20.27 8.22 -1.93
CA LYS A 105 21.65 8.00 -2.38
C LYS A 105 22.60 8.73 -1.45
N VAL A 106 23.63 8.04 -1.00
CA VAL A 106 24.63 8.57 -0.06
C VAL A 106 26.00 8.47 -0.72
N MET A 107 26.71 9.58 -0.75
CA MET A 107 28.11 9.67 -1.16
C MET A 107 28.94 10.10 0.03
N CYS A 108 29.98 9.34 0.37
CA CYS A 108 30.84 9.64 1.51
C CYS A 108 32.24 9.04 1.34
N ALA A 109 33.20 9.45 2.16
CA ALA A 109 34.48 8.75 2.24
C ALA A 109 34.30 7.33 2.80
N TYR A 110 35.23 6.42 2.47
CA TYR A 110 35.18 5.04 2.99
C TYR A 110 35.18 4.97 4.53
N ASP A 111 35.85 5.92 5.19
CA ASP A 111 35.90 6.01 6.66
C ASP A 111 34.52 6.30 7.28
N ASP A 112 33.62 6.96 6.54
CA ASP A 112 32.27 7.30 7.00
C ASP A 112 31.24 6.20 6.68
N VAL A 113 31.60 5.15 5.93
CA VAL A 113 30.68 4.04 5.58
C VAL A 113 30.09 3.39 6.83
N GLY A 114 30.90 3.16 7.87
CA GLY A 114 30.41 2.62 9.15
C GLY A 114 29.38 3.53 9.83
N VAL A 115 29.51 4.85 9.67
CA VAL A 115 28.54 5.84 10.17
C VAL A 115 27.24 5.74 9.38
N VAL A 116 27.29 5.56 8.07
CA VAL A 116 26.09 5.35 7.23
C VAL A 116 25.29 4.15 7.70
N TYR A 117 25.93 2.99 7.90
CA TYR A 117 25.26 1.78 8.40
C TYR A 117 24.64 1.99 9.78
N ARG A 118 25.37 2.63 10.70
CA ARG A 118 24.89 2.91 12.05
C ARG A 118 23.67 3.83 12.04
N VAL A 119 23.74 4.94 11.31
CA VAL A 119 22.65 5.91 11.21
C VAL A 119 21.45 5.26 10.52
N ALA A 120 21.64 4.58 9.38
CA ALA A 120 20.58 3.87 8.67
C ALA A 120 19.85 2.88 9.60
N GLY A 121 20.57 2.14 10.45
CA GLY A 121 19.98 1.23 11.43
C GLY A 121 18.98 1.89 12.39
N THR A 122 19.19 3.15 12.78
CA THR A 122 18.23 3.91 13.64
C THR A 122 16.95 4.34 12.92
N PHE A 123 16.95 4.23 11.60
CA PHE A 123 15.80 4.48 10.72
C PHE A 123 15.23 3.19 10.14
N GLU A 124 15.66 2.02 10.65
CA GLU A 124 15.33 0.70 10.08
C GLU A 124 15.69 0.61 8.59
N GLY A 125 16.71 1.36 8.19
CA GLY A 125 17.10 1.50 6.80
C GLY A 125 17.89 0.30 6.31
N VAL A 126 17.64 -0.09 5.06
CA VAL A 126 18.40 -1.14 4.38
C VAL A 126 19.46 -0.48 3.50
N VAL A 127 20.72 -0.81 3.74
CA VAL A 127 21.87 -0.24 3.04
C VAL A 127 22.39 -1.24 2.02
N GLU A 128 22.58 -0.77 0.79
CA GLU A 128 23.25 -1.49 -0.29
C GLU A 128 24.39 -0.61 -0.83
N MET A 129 25.60 -1.15 -0.88
CA MET A 129 26.72 -0.45 -1.50
C MET A 129 26.59 -0.54 -3.02
N THR A 130 26.66 0.60 -3.69
CA THR A 130 26.52 0.70 -5.14
C THR A 130 27.87 0.97 -5.78
N THR A 131 28.12 0.36 -6.93
CA THR A 131 29.34 0.61 -7.71
C THR A 131 29.16 1.85 -8.59
N ASP A 132 29.99 2.85 -8.35
CA ASP A 132 30.13 4.03 -9.21
C ASP A 132 31.64 4.28 -9.42
N GLU A 133 32.11 4.12 -10.65
CA GLU A 133 33.53 4.21 -11.00
C GLU A 133 34.08 5.63 -10.80
N GLU A 134 33.27 6.66 -11.05
CA GLU A 134 33.70 8.04 -10.89
C GLU A 134 33.87 8.38 -9.41
N ILE A 135 32.91 7.99 -8.57
CA ILE A 135 32.97 8.17 -7.11
C ILE A 135 34.14 7.35 -6.53
N ALA A 136 34.28 6.08 -6.94
CA ALA A 136 35.37 5.23 -6.48
C ALA A 136 36.75 5.79 -6.85
N SER A 137 36.89 6.39 -8.04
CA SER A 137 38.15 7.03 -8.47
C SER A 137 38.56 8.24 -7.61
N LYS A 138 37.59 8.87 -6.94
CA LYS A 138 37.80 9.98 -5.99
C LYS A 138 38.10 9.50 -4.57
N GLY A 139 38.16 8.18 -4.33
CA GLY A 139 38.38 7.62 -2.99
C GLY A 139 37.13 7.64 -2.12
N GLU A 140 35.94 7.72 -2.72
CA GLU A 140 34.65 7.77 -2.04
C GLU A 140 33.85 6.47 -2.29
N ALA A 141 32.83 6.28 -1.46
CA ALA A 141 31.85 5.21 -1.52
C ALA A 141 30.48 5.78 -1.90
N SER A 142 29.75 5.01 -2.70
CA SER A 142 28.35 5.29 -3.06
C SER A 142 27.46 4.21 -2.45
N LEU A 143 26.38 4.62 -1.78
CA LEU A 143 25.44 3.72 -1.13
C LEU A 143 23.99 4.12 -1.46
N SER A 144 23.14 3.12 -1.58
CA SER A 144 21.69 3.24 -1.63
C SER A 144 21.12 2.86 -0.27
N VAL A 145 20.36 3.76 0.35
CA VAL A 145 19.71 3.51 1.63
C VAL A 145 18.20 3.61 1.47
N GLN A 146 17.51 2.48 1.63
CA GLN A 146 16.05 2.45 1.72
C GLN A 146 15.61 2.91 3.11
N VAL A 147 14.81 3.95 3.19
CA VAL A 147 14.22 4.44 4.45
C VAL A 147 12.75 4.77 4.26
N SER A 148 12.02 4.91 5.37
CA SER A 148 10.65 5.44 5.33
C SER A 148 10.65 6.84 4.70
N ALA A 149 9.83 7.07 3.68
CA ALA A 149 9.74 8.34 2.97
C ALA A 149 9.39 9.52 3.92
N SER A 150 8.56 9.27 4.92
CA SER A 150 8.22 10.25 5.96
C SER A 150 9.39 10.64 6.86
N ARG A 151 10.44 9.82 6.95
CA ARG A 151 11.64 10.04 7.79
C ARG A 151 12.91 10.29 6.97
N ALA A 152 12.80 10.42 5.65
CA ALA A 152 13.95 10.56 4.77
C ALA A 152 14.75 11.86 5.03
N GLY A 153 14.05 12.96 5.31
CA GLY A 153 14.68 14.23 5.71
C GLY A 153 15.42 14.12 7.04
N ASP A 154 14.81 13.51 8.05
CA ASP A 154 15.41 13.28 9.37
C ASP A 154 16.65 12.38 9.27
N PHE A 155 16.60 11.35 8.41
CA PHE A 155 17.75 10.51 8.10
C PHE A 155 18.90 11.33 7.49
N ALA A 156 18.61 12.15 6.48
CA ALA A 156 19.61 12.98 5.83
C ALA A 156 20.28 13.95 6.82
N GLN A 157 19.49 14.57 7.70
CA GLN A 157 20.01 15.47 8.73
C GLN A 157 20.89 14.72 9.75
N ALA A 158 20.41 13.58 10.27
CA ALA A 158 21.15 12.79 11.24
C ALA A 158 22.50 12.28 10.69
N LEU A 159 22.54 11.95 9.39
CA LEU A 159 23.77 11.54 8.72
C LEU A 159 24.72 12.71 8.50
N CYS A 160 24.21 13.87 8.10
CA CYS A 160 24.98 15.10 8.00
C CYS A 160 25.65 15.45 9.35
N ASP A 161 24.88 15.44 10.44
CA ASP A 161 25.39 15.74 11.79
C ASP A 161 26.46 14.73 12.23
N SER A 162 26.20 13.44 12.00
CA SER A 162 27.11 12.35 12.39
C SER A 162 28.43 12.32 11.61
N THR A 163 28.47 12.94 10.43
CA THR A 163 29.65 13.01 9.56
C THR A 163 30.24 14.41 9.50
N SER A 164 29.72 15.36 10.28
CA SER A 164 30.10 16.78 10.21
C SER A 164 30.00 17.34 8.78
N GLY A 165 28.99 16.90 8.03
CA GLY A 165 28.72 17.32 6.65
C GLY A 165 29.55 16.62 5.56
N ARG A 166 30.36 15.61 5.89
CA ARG A 166 31.17 14.87 4.90
C ARG A 166 30.37 13.89 4.04
N ALA A 167 29.23 13.41 4.53
CA ALA A 167 28.32 12.59 3.72
C ALA A 167 27.28 13.47 3.02
N HIS A 168 27.19 13.34 1.70
CA HIS A 168 26.15 13.96 0.89
C HIS A 168 24.98 13.00 0.70
N VAL A 169 23.76 13.47 0.93
CA VAL A 169 22.53 12.69 0.72
C VAL A 169 21.68 13.32 -0.38
N GLU A 170 21.29 12.52 -1.36
CA GLU A 170 20.32 12.88 -2.39
C GLU A 170 19.06 12.02 -2.20
N LEU A 171 17.90 12.67 -2.00
CA LEU A 171 16.61 12.00 -1.84
C LEU A 171 15.91 11.93 -3.20
N ASN A 172 15.44 10.74 -3.58
CA ASN A 172 14.57 10.56 -4.76
C ASN A 172 13.10 10.85 -4.43
#